data_AF-D7KB02-F1
#
_entry.id   AF-D7KB02-F1
#
_cell.length_a   1.000
_cell.length_b   1.000
_cell.length_c   1.000
_cell.angle_alpha   90.00
_cell.angle_beta   90.00
_cell.angle_gamma   90.00
#
_symmetry.space_group_name_H-M   'P 1'
#
loop_
_entity.id
_entity.type
_entity.pdbx_description
1 polymer ?
#
loop_
_entity_poly.entity_id
_entity_poly.type
_entity_poly.pdbx_seq_one_letter_code
_entity_poly.pdbx_strand_id
1 'polypeptide(L)'
;MTSKRIASSIQLDGLSNLPDVILITIISYLSFKECLRTSVLAKRWRYLCRETRNIAFKESEYVDHSVSDKISKRISFVHYMRQWISRYHGRYIETLEINFSIPSGFVAEIQSLIEFAVSRQVKNLVLDFKDPSWISTSWASRYDHVVVQLPVCVYSLTTLESLKIYSCGFDPSKFSNSRLPRKLSIGWIKLPEVDSLLSNSPTLKSLSLDYCWGVEIKNIAGDMKEFVFDRCDFSSFMACSFDLPNVEIFKYSGQILSFDVKRMNMSIKDVYLDFTAEGEYDKRNQRTKLEGSVLSAFLNNLRGARTLSVCPYLLQTIQECEDPLDLLRPMETQHLVLRTRLHVTEFKGIRLLLDNCPNLEMLTFDIFNRSIFSYNKSYYGVGPRSYWKKNLTYKSLPKTLKVVVVRNFRGRFGELNVLKFLIQSGRGRWPGREHGPMLERVELYMHSSMAESQKELADDGAAMLQSISGHVQIIVHDP
;
A
#
# COMPACT_ATOMS: atom_id res chain seq x y z
N MET A 1 1.99 77.48 1.99
CA MET A 1 2.67 76.18 2.08
C MET A 1 1.63 75.08 1.92
N THR A 2 1.47 74.56 0.69
CA THR A 2 0.53 73.49 0.34
C THR A 2 1.24 72.14 0.43
N SER A 3 0.87 71.32 1.41
CA SER A 3 1.38 69.97 1.60
C SER A 3 0.74 69.01 0.59
N LYS A 4 1.60 68.40 -0.26
CA LYS A 4 1.23 67.38 -1.24
C LYS A 4 0.82 66.09 -0.54
N ARG A 5 -0.41 65.61 -0.79
CA ARG A 5 -0.81 64.22 -0.57
C ARG A 5 0.04 63.30 -1.45
N ILE A 6 0.79 62.39 -0.84
CA ILE A 6 1.44 61.27 -1.52
C ILE A 6 0.39 60.16 -1.64
N ALA A 7 -0.04 59.89 -2.87
CA ALA A 7 -0.83 58.71 -3.19
C ALA A 7 0.08 57.47 -3.08
N SER A 8 -0.22 56.57 -2.15
CA SER A 8 0.41 55.25 -2.11
C SER A 8 -0.11 54.43 -3.28
N SER A 9 0.77 54.11 -4.23
CA SER A 9 0.52 53.11 -5.26
C SER A 9 0.30 51.74 -4.60
N ILE A 10 -0.95 51.27 -4.60
CA ILE A 10 -1.27 49.89 -4.21
C ILE A 10 -0.66 49.00 -5.30
N GLN A 11 0.46 48.33 -5.00
CA GLN A 11 0.94 47.22 -5.83
C GLN A 11 -0.17 46.17 -5.85
N LEU A 12 -0.85 46.05 -6.99
CA LEU A 12 -1.84 44.99 -7.20
C LEU A 12 -1.13 43.64 -7.16
N ASP A 13 -1.53 42.79 -6.21
CA ASP A 13 -1.08 41.41 -6.11
C ASP A 13 -1.34 40.68 -7.44
N GLY A 14 -0.30 40.03 -7.99
CA GLY A 14 -0.36 39.32 -9.27
C GLY A 14 -1.44 38.24 -9.30
N LEU A 15 -1.78 37.64 -8.16
CA LEU A 15 -2.87 36.67 -8.04
C LEU A 15 -4.26 37.31 -8.22
N SER A 16 -4.42 38.57 -7.83
CA SER A 16 -5.69 39.30 -7.94
C SER A 16 -6.07 39.61 -9.40
N ASN A 17 -5.10 39.64 -10.31
CA ASN A 17 -5.29 39.90 -11.74
C ASN A 17 -5.60 38.64 -12.56
N LEU A 18 -5.47 37.44 -11.99
CA LEU A 18 -5.73 36.20 -12.72
C LEU A 18 -7.24 36.01 -12.98
N PRO A 19 -7.66 35.45 -14.12
CA PRO A 19 -9.06 35.07 -14.38
C PRO A 19 -9.57 33.98 -13.44
N ASP A 20 -10.89 33.94 -13.19
CA ASP A 20 -11.51 32.96 -12.28
C ASP A 20 -11.19 31.51 -12.66
N VAL A 21 -11.15 31.22 -13.96
CA VAL A 21 -10.80 29.89 -14.46
C VAL A 21 -9.42 29.43 -13.97
N ILE A 22 -8.41 30.30 -13.98
CA ILE A 22 -7.06 29.97 -13.53
C ILE A 22 -7.03 29.81 -12.02
N LEU A 23 -7.73 30.68 -11.29
CA LEU A 23 -7.83 30.58 -9.83
C LEU A 23 -8.54 29.30 -9.38
N ILE A 24 -9.60 28.88 -10.08
CA ILE A 24 -10.29 27.61 -9.84
C ILE A 24 -9.36 26.44 -10.12
N THR A 25 -8.59 26.48 -11.21
CA THR A 25 -7.58 25.47 -11.51
C THR A 25 -6.54 25.38 -10.39
N ILE A 26 -6.00 26.50 -9.91
CA ILE A 26 -5.07 26.51 -8.77
C ILE A 26 -5.71 25.89 -7.52
N ILE A 27 -6.93 26.33 -7.18
CA ILE A 27 -7.67 25.83 -6.01
C ILE A 27 -7.94 24.32 -6.13
N SER A 28 -8.15 23.79 -7.34
CA SER A 28 -8.40 22.36 -7.56
C SER A 28 -7.21 21.45 -7.21
N TYR A 29 -6.00 22.02 -7.13
CA TYR A 29 -4.80 21.32 -6.66
C TYR A 29 -4.59 21.43 -5.14
N LEU A 30 -5.39 22.24 -4.44
CA LEU A 30 -5.32 22.40 -2.99
C LEU A 30 -6.20 21.36 -2.29
N SER A 31 -5.81 20.95 -1.08
CA SER A 31 -6.72 20.22 -0.19
C SER A 31 -7.93 21.09 0.15
N PHE A 32 -9.04 20.46 0.57
CA PHE A 32 -10.24 21.18 0.96
C PHE A 32 -9.97 22.24 2.05
N LYS A 33 -9.13 21.91 3.05
CA LYS A 33 -8.73 22.85 4.10
C LYS A 33 -7.88 24.01 3.59
N GLU A 34 -6.92 23.74 2.70
CA GLU A 34 -6.09 24.79 2.08
C GLU A 34 -6.93 25.71 1.20
N CYS A 35 -7.82 25.14 0.39
CA CYS A 35 -8.82 25.88 -0.38
C CYS A 35 -9.56 26.86 0.54
N LEU A 36 -10.16 26.39 1.64
CA LEU A 36 -10.86 27.25 2.58
C LEU A 36 -9.97 28.34 3.21
N ARG A 37 -8.69 28.07 3.44
CA ARG A 37 -7.74 29.09 3.93
C ARG A 37 -7.55 30.22 2.91
N THR A 38 -7.63 29.95 1.61
CA THR A 38 -7.53 31.01 0.60
C THR A 38 -8.72 31.98 0.63
N SER A 39 -9.85 31.60 1.25
CA SER A 39 -11.06 32.44 1.33
C SER A 39 -10.88 33.74 2.14
N VAL A 40 -9.78 33.87 2.91
CA VAL A 40 -9.44 35.11 3.63
C VAL A 40 -8.63 36.10 2.78
N LEU A 41 -8.08 35.67 1.65
CA LEU A 41 -7.22 36.51 0.80
C LEU A 41 -8.01 37.66 0.16
N ALA A 42 -9.21 37.38 -0.37
CA ALA A 42 -10.16 38.40 -0.78
C ALA A 42 -11.59 37.84 -0.85
N LYS A 43 -12.58 38.73 -0.91
CA LYS A 43 -14.00 38.35 -1.10
C LYS A 43 -14.19 37.39 -2.29
N ARG A 44 -13.45 37.61 -3.39
CA ARG A 44 -13.48 36.78 -4.60
C ARG A 44 -13.10 35.31 -4.32
N TRP A 45 -12.00 35.09 -3.61
CA TRP A 45 -11.53 33.74 -3.27
C TRP A 45 -12.55 32.96 -2.44
N ARG A 46 -13.31 33.62 -1.57
CA ARG A 46 -14.39 32.99 -0.82
C ARG A 46 -15.45 32.35 -1.72
N TYR A 47 -15.78 32.99 -2.84
CA TYR A 47 -16.73 32.42 -3.81
C TYR A 47 -16.09 31.29 -4.61
N LEU A 48 -14.87 31.47 -5.08
CA LEU A 48 -14.14 30.45 -5.86
C LEU A 48 -13.92 29.16 -5.05
N CYS A 49 -13.64 29.27 -3.75
CA CYS A 49 -13.52 28.11 -2.87
C CYS A 49 -14.81 27.28 -2.81
N ARG A 50 -15.98 27.90 -2.98
CA ARG A 50 -17.28 27.20 -2.96
C ARG A 50 -17.54 26.40 -4.23
N GLU A 51 -16.82 26.67 -5.31
CA GLU A 51 -16.87 25.90 -6.56
C GLU A 51 -16.06 24.59 -6.47
N THR A 52 -15.37 24.34 -5.35
CA THR A 52 -14.70 23.06 -5.15
C THR A 52 -15.71 21.90 -5.18
N ARG A 53 -15.33 20.85 -5.90
CA ARG A 53 -16.14 19.62 -6.04
C ARG A 53 -15.67 18.49 -5.13
N ASN A 54 -14.50 18.67 -4.49
CA ASN A 54 -13.91 17.71 -3.58
C ASN A 54 -13.94 18.29 -2.17
N ILE A 55 -14.85 17.77 -1.36
CA ILE A 55 -15.08 18.23 0.01
C ILE A 55 -14.59 17.14 0.94
N ALA A 56 -13.72 17.50 1.88
CA ALA A 56 -13.15 16.56 2.82
C ALA A 56 -13.20 17.12 4.24
N PHE A 57 -14.04 16.51 5.08
CA PHE A 57 -14.07 16.81 6.50
C PHE A 57 -13.22 15.77 7.23
N LYS A 58 -12.06 16.19 7.74
CA LYS A 58 -11.13 15.30 8.46
C LYS A 58 -10.91 15.79 9.88
N GLU A 59 -11.32 14.98 10.86
CA GLU A 59 -11.17 15.31 12.28
C GLU A 59 -9.72 15.61 12.64
N SER A 60 -8.76 14.83 12.12
CA SER A 60 -7.33 14.99 12.37
C SER A 60 -6.76 16.35 11.96
N GLU A 61 -7.42 17.06 11.03
CA GLU A 61 -7.00 18.39 10.61
C GLU A 61 -7.51 19.50 11.54
N TYR A 62 -8.50 19.22 12.40
CA TYR A 62 -9.19 20.19 13.25
C TYR A 62 -9.01 19.91 14.74
N VAL A 63 -8.93 18.64 15.13
CA VAL A 63 -8.85 18.19 16.51
C VAL A 63 -7.46 17.61 16.75
N ASP A 64 -6.64 18.36 17.48
CA ASP A 64 -5.41 17.82 18.04
C ASP A 64 -5.74 16.86 19.20
N HIS A 65 -5.49 15.57 18.98
CA HIS A 65 -5.78 14.50 19.94
C HIS A 65 -4.83 14.48 21.15
N SER A 66 -3.80 15.32 21.20
CA SER A 66 -2.88 15.44 22.33
C SER A 66 -3.36 16.41 23.43
N VAL A 67 -4.44 17.16 23.18
CA VAL A 67 -4.92 18.23 24.09
C VAL A 67 -6.10 17.74 24.94
N SER A 68 -6.19 18.23 26.18
CA SER A 68 -7.23 17.86 27.16
C SER A 68 -8.67 18.19 26.72
N ASP A 69 -8.87 19.23 25.90
CA ASP A 69 -10.19 19.67 25.44
C ASP A 69 -10.65 19.00 24.12
N LYS A 70 -10.56 17.67 24.06
CA LYS A 70 -10.92 16.90 22.86
C LYS A 70 -12.41 17.01 22.53
N ILE A 71 -13.29 16.94 23.53
CA ILE A 71 -14.75 16.88 23.33
C ILE A 71 -15.27 18.20 22.72
N SER A 72 -14.89 19.35 23.27
CA SER A 72 -15.37 20.65 22.77
C SER A 72 -14.89 20.93 21.34
N LYS A 73 -13.67 20.51 21.01
CA LYS A 73 -13.16 20.58 19.63
C LYS A 73 -13.94 19.70 18.66
N ARG A 74 -14.34 18.48 19.08
CA ARG A 74 -15.21 17.61 18.28
C ARG A 74 -16.59 18.22 18.05
N ILE A 75 -17.21 18.77 19.10
CA ILE A 75 -18.48 19.50 18.99
C ILE A 75 -18.35 20.66 17.99
N SER A 76 -17.27 21.44 18.10
CA SER A 76 -16.99 22.56 17.20
C SER A 76 -16.80 22.10 15.76
N PHE A 77 -16.10 20.98 15.54
CA PHE A 77 -15.92 20.40 14.21
C PHE A 77 -17.24 19.93 13.60
N VAL A 78 -18.08 19.25 14.37
CA VAL A 78 -19.42 18.84 13.93
C VAL A 78 -20.30 20.06 13.61
N HIS A 79 -20.27 21.08 14.46
CA HIS A 79 -20.98 22.33 14.20
C HIS A 79 -20.51 22.99 12.91
N TYR A 80 -19.20 23.01 12.68
CA TYR A 80 -18.60 23.49 11.44
C TYR A 80 -19.10 22.71 10.22
N MET A 81 -19.08 21.38 10.25
CA MET A 81 -19.60 20.54 9.15
C MET A 81 -21.07 20.88 8.85
N ARG A 82 -21.92 20.98 9.89
CA ARG A 82 -23.35 21.33 9.76
C ARG A 82 -23.56 22.73 9.19
N GLN A 83 -22.81 23.72 9.66
CA GLN A 83 -22.88 25.08 9.11
C GLN A 83 -22.43 25.11 7.65
N TRP A 84 -21.44 24.30 7.29
CA TRP A 84 -20.93 24.25 5.93
C TRP A 84 -21.99 23.71 4.97
N ILE A 85 -22.59 22.55 5.27
CA ILE A 85 -23.61 21.94 4.39
C ILE A 85 -24.86 22.82 4.25
N SER A 86 -25.28 23.51 5.32
CA SER A 86 -26.47 24.38 5.27
C SER A 86 -26.26 25.62 4.41
N ARG A 87 -25.02 26.08 4.27
CA ARG A 87 -24.63 27.24 3.45
C ARG A 87 -24.18 26.85 2.04
N TYR A 88 -24.12 25.56 1.72
CA TYR A 88 -23.69 25.09 0.42
C TYR A 88 -24.85 25.11 -0.59
N HIS A 89 -24.77 26.04 -1.53
CA HIS A 89 -25.74 26.22 -2.61
C HIS A 89 -25.25 25.69 -3.97
N GLY A 90 -24.06 25.06 -4.00
CA GLY A 90 -23.53 24.45 -5.22
C GLY A 90 -24.37 23.25 -5.66
N ARG A 91 -24.37 22.98 -6.96
CA ARG A 91 -25.17 21.89 -7.56
C ARG A 91 -24.44 20.56 -7.61
N TYR A 92 -23.12 20.55 -7.67
CA TYR A 92 -22.32 19.36 -7.97
C TYR A 92 -21.21 19.15 -6.95
N ILE A 93 -21.23 18.00 -6.28
CA ILE A 93 -20.13 17.50 -5.48
C ILE A 93 -19.67 16.21 -6.14
N GLU A 94 -18.39 16.14 -6.49
CA GLU A 94 -17.81 14.95 -7.09
C GLU A 94 -17.41 13.95 -6.00
N THR A 95 -16.71 14.45 -4.98
CA THR A 95 -16.22 13.65 -3.85
C THR A 95 -16.62 14.27 -2.53
N LEU A 96 -17.22 13.46 -1.65
CA LEU A 96 -17.40 13.81 -0.25
C LEU A 96 -16.66 12.81 0.64
N GLU A 97 -15.72 13.30 1.44
CA GLU A 97 -15.00 12.52 2.45
C GLU A 97 -15.39 12.99 3.85
N ILE A 98 -15.76 12.03 4.70
CA ILE A 98 -16.03 12.23 6.12
C ILE A 98 -15.09 11.29 6.87
N ASN A 99 -14.04 11.86 7.46
CA ASN A 99 -13.13 11.18 8.36
C ASN A 99 -13.38 11.71 9.79
N PHE A 100 -13.95 10.86 10.63
CA PHE A 100 -14.33 11.21 12.00
C PHE A 100 -14.29 9.97 12.89
N SER A 101 -13.27 9.87 13.73
CA SER A 101 -12.98 8.71 14.56
C SER A 101 -14.14 8.43 15.51
N ILE A 102 -14.68 7.20 15.50
CA ILE A 102 -15.73 6.72 16.42
C ILE A 102 -16.80 7.79 16.71
N PRO A 103 -17.79 7.99 15.80
CA PRO A 103 -18.83 9.02 15.89
C PRO A 103 -19.87 8.85 17.02
N SER A 104 -19.48 8.29 18.16
CA SER A 104 -20.35 8.16 19.33
C SER A 104 -20.85 9.53 19.79
N GLY A 105 -22.17 9.68 19.95
CA GLY A 105 -22.83 10.93 20.30
C GLY A 105 -23.10 11.89 19.12
N PHE A 106 -22.65 11.56 17.90
CA PHE A 106 -22.82 12.41 16.70
C PHE A 106 -23.45 11.66 15.52
N VAL A 107 -24.09 10.51 15.78
CA VAL A 107 -24.61 9.61 14.73
C VAL A 107 -25.61 10.31 13.81
N ALA A 108 -26.54 11.09 14.38
CA ALA A 108 -27.55 11.81 13.60
C ALA A 108 -26.93 12.87 12.68
N GLU A 109 -25.91 13.58 13.16
CA GLU A 109 -25.18 14.57 12.37
C GLU A 109 -24.41 13.92 11.21
N ILE A 110 -23.75 12.78 11.47
CA ILE A 110 -23.06 12.01 10.43
C ILE A 110 -24.06 11.47 9.41
N GLN A 111 -25.22 10.96 9.83
CA GLN A 111 -26.28 10.53 8.93
C GLN A 111 -26.78 11.67 8.03
N SER A 112 -27.01 12.86 8.60
CA SER A 112 -27.41 14.05 7.84
C SER A 112 -26.36 14.46 6.81
N LEU A 113 -25.07 14.33 7.13
CA LEU A 113 -23.97 14.58 6.18
C LEU A 113 -23.96 13.56 5.04
N ILE A 114 -24.24 12.29 5.32
CA ILE A 114 -24.34 11.24 4.29
C ILE A 114 -25.56 11.49 3.39
N GLU A 115 -26.71 11.81 3.96
CA GLU A 115 -27.93 12.17 3.21
C GLU A 115 -27.69 13.38 2.30
N PHE A 116 -26.96 14.38 2.80
CA PHE A 116 -26.53 15.52 2.00
C PHE A 116 -25.68 15.06 0.80
N ALA A 117 -24.73 14.14 0.99
CA ALA A 117 -23.94 13.56 -0.10
C ALA A 117 -24.83 12.93 -1.18
N VAL A 118 -25.81 12.12 -0.75
CA VAL A 118 -26.77 11.47 -1.64
C VAL A 118 -27.62 12.51 -2.39
N SER A 119 -28.08 13.56 -1.71
CA SER A 119 -28.84 14.66 -2.32
C SER A 119 -28.05 15.41 -3.40
N ARG A 120 -26.71 15.32 -3.36
CA ARG A 120 -25.78 15.96 -4.30
C ARG A 120 -25.28 15.01 -5.38
N GLN A 121 -25.79 13.77 -5.40
CA GLN A 121 -25.49 12.77 -6.41
C GLN A 121 -23.98 12.54 -6.60
N VAL A 122 -23.27 12.39 -5.47
CA VAL A 122 -21.80 12.23 -5.49
C VAL A 122 -21.36 11.02 -6.31
N LYS A 123 -20.16 11.12 -6.89
CA LYS A 123 -19.50 10.00 -7.56
C LYS A 123 -18.62 9.21 -6.62
N ASN A 124 -18.01 9.88 -5.65
CA ASN A 124 -17.09 9.28 -4.69
C ASN A 124 -17.56 9.61 -3.27
N LEU A 125 -17.79 8.57 -2.47
CA LEU A 125 -18.14 8.70 -1.06
C LEU A 125 -17.11 7.97 -0.21
N VAL A 126 -16.50 8.70 0.73
CA VAL A 126 -15.55 8.14 1.69
C VAL A 126 -16.08 8.36 3.10
N LEU A 127 -16.35 7.28 3.81
CA LEU A 127 -16.75 7.26 5.21
C LEU A 127 -15.67 6.52 5.99
N ASP A 128 -14.87 7.24 6.76
CA ASP A 128 -13.78 6.69 7.56
C ASP A 128 -13.95 7.03 9.04
N PHE A 129 -14.45 6.05 9.79
CA PHE A 129 -14.74 6.18 11.21
C PHE A 129 -13.78 5.38 12.09
N LYS A 130 -12.66 4.92 11.53
CA LYS A 130 -11.67 4.14 12.29
C LYS A 130 -11.06 4.98 13.41
N ASP A 131 -10.68 4.33 14.50
CA ASP A 131 -9.85 4.98 15.51
C ASP A 131 -8.38 5.02 15.04
N PRO A 132 -7.73 6.20 15.02
CA PRO A 132 -6.32 6.30 14.65
C PRO A 132 -5.36 5.49 15.53
N SER A 133 -5.78 5.12 16.74
CA SER A 133 -4.99 4.28 17.66
C SER A 133 -5.03 2.79 17.30
N TRP A 134 -5.93 2.36 16.42
CA TRP A 134 -5.99 0.97 16.00
C TRP A 134 -4.81 0.63 15.08
N ILE A 135 -4.09 -0.44 15.43
CA ILE A 135 -2.90 -0.89 14.70
C ILE A 135 -3.03 -2.33 14.18
N SER A 136 -4.01 -3.09 14.67
CA SER A 136 -4.29 -4.48 14.28
C SER A 136 -5.77 -4.83 14.41
N THR A 137 -6.19 -5.86 13.68
CA THR A 137 -7.50 -6.51 13.78
C THR A 137 -7.80 -6.98 15.20
N SER A 138 -6.81 -7.51 15.92
CA SER A 138 -6.93 -7.99 17.31
C SER A 138 -7.20 -6.89 18.33
N TRP A 139 -6.84 -5.64 18.02
CA TRP A 139 -7.20 -4.48 18.85
C TRP A 139 -8.59 -3.99 18.48
N ALA A 140 -8.85 -3.80 17.18
CA ALA A 140 -10.15 -3.31 16.71
C ALA A 140 -11.31 -4.24 17.09
N SER A 141 -11.13 -5.57 16.98
CA SER A 141 -12.18 -6.55 17.28
C SER A 141 -12.62 -6.60 18.74
N ARG A 142 -11.81 -6.08 19.68
CA ARG A 142 -12.20 -5.96 21.10
C ARG A 142 -13.22 -4.84 21.33
N TYR A 143 -13.30 -3.91 20.40
CA TYR A 143 -14.14 -2.72 20.47
C TYR A 143 -15.17 -2.75 19.35
N ASP A 144 -15.85 -3.89 19.15
CA ASP A 144 -16.88 -4.16 18.12
C ASP A 144 -18.09 -3.18 18.18
N HIS A 145 -17.79 -1.90 18.01
CA HIS A 145 -18.64 -0.75 18.24
C HIS A 145 -18.79 -0.05 16.91
N VAL A 146 -19.34 -0.77 15.93
CA VAL A 146 -19.79 -0.15 14.68
C VAL A 146 -20.98 0.74 15.01
N VAL A 147 -20.72 2.02 15.23
CA VAL A 147 -21.73 2.99 15.70
C VAL A 147 -22.63 3.46 14.55
N VAL A 148 -22.07 3.61 13.35
CA VAL A 148 -22.78 4.13 12.18
C VAL A 148 -23.03 3.01 11.18
N GLN A 149 -24.30 2.89 10.79
CA GLN A 149 -24.75 2.03 9.69
C GLN A 149 -24.91 2.86 8.42
N LEU A 150 -24.50 2.28 7.28
CA LEU A 150 -24.61 2.87 5.96
C LEU A 150 -26.10 3.05 5.63
N PRO A 151 -26.57 4.29 5.41
CA PRO A 151 -27.97 4.56 5.16
C PRO A 151 -28.48 3.91 3.87
N VAL A 152 -29.77 3.51 3.86
CA VAL A 152 -30.41 2.84 2.71
C VAL A 152 -30.34 3.68 1.42
N CYS A 153 -30.39 5.01 1.56
CA CYS A 153 -30.32 5.93 0.43
C CYS A 153 -28.98 5.86 -0.34
N VAL A 154 -27.89 5.42 0.29
CA VAL A 154 -26.59 5.25 -0.37
C VAL A 154 -26.61 4.10 -1.37
N TYR A 155 -27.26 2.98 -1.03
CA TYR A 155 -27.39 1.84 -1.94
C TYR A 155 -28.22 2.19 -3.19
N SER A 156 -29.10 3.19 -3.10
CA SER A 156 -29.92 3.65 -4.24
C SER A 156 -29.18 4.66 -5.14
N LEU A 157 -27.94 5.04 -4.79
CA LEU A 157 -27.20 6.08 -5.48
C LEU A 157 -26.57 5.57 -6.78
N THR A 158 -27.21 5.86 -7.91
CA THR A 158 -26.79 5.36 -9.23
C THR A 158 -25.54 6.05 -9.80
N THR A 159 -25.20 7.24 -9.30
CA THR A 159 -24.01 7.99 -9.73
C THR A 159 -22.72 7.54 -9.07
N LEU A 160 -22.79 6.66 -8.06
CA LEU A 160 -21.66 6.28 -7.24
C LEU A 160 -20.68 5.40 -8.04
N GLU A 161 -19.49 5.93 -8.28
CA GLU A 161 -18.38 5.25 -8.95
C GLU A 161 -17.41 4.60 -7.95
N SER A 162 -17.24 5.22 -6.77
CA SER A 162 -16.34 4.75 -5.71
C SER A 162 -16.96 4.89 -4.32
N LEU A 163 -16.90 3.82 -3.53
CA LEU A 163 -17.33 3.81 -2.13
C LEU A 163 -16.20 3.28 -1.24
N LYS A 164 -15.83 4.07 -0.22
CA LYS A 164 -14.92 3.63 0.84
C LYS A 164 -15.64 3.70 2.18
N ILE A 165 -15.71 2.58 2.90
CA ILE A 165 -16.39 2.45 4.19
C ILE A 165 -15.50 1.77 5.22
N TYR A 166 -15.04 2.54 6.20
CA TYR A 166 -14.10 2.09 7.22
C TYR A 166 -14.74 2.27 8.59
N SER A 167 -14.85 1.20 9.39
CA SER A 167 -15.60 1.20 10.67
C SER A 167 -17.06 1.70 10.51
N CYS A 168 -17.68 1.37 9.37
CA CYS A 168 -19.07 1.71 9.06
C CYS A 168 -19.81 0.43 8.68
N GLY A 169 -20.89 0.12 9.40
CA GLY A 169 -21.68 -1.08 9.19
C GLY A 169 -22.48 -0.97 7.91
N PHE A 170 -22.66 -2.08 7.21
CA PHE A 170 -23.43 -2.11 5.98
C PHE A 170 -24.05 -3.49 5.81
N ASP A 171 -25.04 -3.56 4.93
CA ASP A 171 -25.75 -4.79 4.60
C ASP A 171 -25.35 -5.21 3.19
N PRO A 172 -24.49 -6.24 3.03
CA PRO A 172 -24.05 -6.72 1.73
C PRO A 172 -25.20 -7.09 0.79
N SER A 173 -26.32 -7.61 1.35
CA SER A 173 -27.47 -8.05 0.54
C SER A 173 -28.15 -6.89 -0.19
N LYS A 174 -28.09 -5.66 0.36
CA LYS A 174 -28.68 -4.46 -0.25
C LYS A 174 -27.93 -4.00 -1.49
N PHE A 175 -26.69 -4.42 -1.67
CA PHE A 175 -25.96 -4.17 -2.90
C PHE A 175 -26.49 -4.99 -4.08
N SER A 176 -27.17 -6.10 -3.84
CA SER A 176 -27.65 -7.03 -4.89
C SER A 176 -28.68 -6.41 -5.83
N ASN A 177 -29.48 -5.45 -5.35
CA ASN A 177 -30.52 -4.77 -6.13
C ASN A 177 -30.05 -3.44 -6.75
N SER A 178 -28.82 -3.03 -6.44
CA SER A 178 -28.22 -1.77 -6.89
C SER A 178 -27.02 -2.06 -7.78
N ARG A 179 -26.66 -1.14 -8.69
CA ARG A 179 -25.35 -1.25 -9.35
C ARG A 179 -24.28 -0.93 -8.32
N LEU A 180 -23.56 -1.95 -7.86
CA LEU A 180 -22.36 -1.77 -7.02
C LEU A 180 -21.41 -0.77 -7.70
N PRO A 181 -20.72 0.08 -6.91
CA PRO A 181 -19.76 1.02 -7.45
C PRO A 181 -18.63 0.28 -8.15
N ARG A 182 -17.97 0.95 -9.09
CA ARG A 182 -16.81 0.37 -9.80
C ARG A 182 -15.65 0.11 -8.84
N LYS A 183 -15.56 0.87 -7.76
CA LYS A 183 -14.54 0.70 -6.71
C LYS A 183 -15.21 0.59 -5.35
N LEU A 184 -14.85 -0.44 -4.60
CA LEU A 184 -15.31 -0.66 -3.23
C LEU A 184 -14.11 -0.93 -2.32
N SER A 185 -14.00 -0.14 -1.26
CA SER A 185 -12.99 -0.31 -0.22
C SER A 185 -13.68 -0.45 1.13
N ILE A 186 -13.49 -1.58 1.79
CA ILE A 186 -14.08 -1.89 3.09
C ILE A 186 -12.93 -2.10 4.07
N GLY A 187 -13.03 -1.52 5.25
CA GLY A 187 -11.99 -1.75 6.25
C GLY A 187 -12.43 -1.61 7.70
N TRP A 188 -11.60 -2.14 8.60
CA TRP A 188 -11.79 -2.06 10.05
C TRP A 188 -13.18 -2.52 10.50
N ILE A 189 -13.66 -3.64 9.96
CA ILE A 189 -14.97 -4.21 10.28
C ILE A 189 -14.94 -5.74 10.21
N LYS A 190 -15.81 -6.38 11.00
CA LYS A 190 -16.09 -7.82 10.91
C LYS A 190 -16.87 -8.14 9.63
N LEU A 191 -16.44 -9.15 8.87
CA LEU A 191 -17.04 -9.48 7.56
C LEU A 191 -17.41 -10.97 7.39
N PRO A 192 -18.50 -11.45 8.02
CA PRO A 192 -18.90 -12.85 7.96
C PRO A 192 -19.68 -13.28 6.70
N GLU A 193 -20.18 -12.35 5.87
CA GLU A 193 -21.04 -12.72 4.72
C GLU A 193 -20.64 -11.94 3.45
N VAL A 194 -19.44 -12.23 2.93
CA VAL A 194 -18.89 -11.49 1.77
C VAL A 194 -19.25 -12.14 0.42
N ASP A 195 -19.60 -13.43 0.39
CA ASP A 195 -19.96 -14.13 -0.86
C ASP A 195 -21.14 -13.43 -1.58
N SER A 196 -22.08 -12.84 -0.84
CA SER A 196 -23.21 -12.06 -1.37
C SER A 196 -22.77 -10.74 -2.03
N LEU A 197 -21.65 -10.16 -1.60
CA LEU A 197 -21.09 -8.95 -2.17
C LEU A 197 -20.46 -9.22 -3.55
N LEU A 198 -19.80 -10.37 -3.69
CA LEU A 198 -19.05 -10.76 -4.90
C LEU A 198 -19.94 -11.37 -5.98
N SER A 199 -20.92 -12.18 -5.59
CA SER A 199 -21.82 -12.86 -6.52
C SER A 199 -22.76 -11.92 -7.30
N ASN A 200 -22.98 -10.71 -6.80
CA ASN A 200 -24.01 -9.79 -7.32
C ASN A 200 -23.46 -8.58 -8.09
N SER A 201 -22.20 -8.59 -8.54
CA SER A 201 -21.55 -7.38 -9.06
C SER A 201 -20.87 -7.50 -10.43
N PRO A 202 -21.58 -7.24 -11.54
CA PRO A 202 -20.95 -7.18 -12.86
C PRO A 202 -20.11 -5.90 -13.07
N THR A 203 -20.32 -4.85 -12.27
CA THR A 203 -19.70 -3.52 -12.47
C THR A 203 -18.44 -3.28 -11.65
N LEU A 204 -18.20 -4.06 -10.59
CA LEU A 204 -17.05 -3.89 -9.71
C LEU A 204 -15.75 -4.21 -10.45
N LYS A 205 -14.85 -3.22 -10.48
CA LYS A 205 -13.52 -3.32 -11.10
C LYS A 205 -12.39 -3.28 -10.09
N SER A 206 -12.63 -2.77 -8.89
CA SER A 206 -11.65 -2.71 -7.80
C SER A 206 -12.31 -3.08 -6.49
N LEU A 207 -11.78 -4.08 -5.80
CA LEU A 207 -12.17 -4.43 -4.45
C LEU A 207 -10.96 -4.37 -3.51
N SER A 208 -11.12 -3.67 -2.39
CA SER A 208 -10.11 -3.62 -1.33
C SER A 208 -10.76 -3.95 0.02
N LEU A 209 -10.20 -4.93 0.72
CA LEU A 209 -10.49 -5.28 2.10
C LEU A 209 -9.27 -4.95 2.94
N ASP A 210 -9.42 -4.17 4.01
CA ASP A 210 -8.33 -3.60 4.79
C ASP A 210 -8.57 -3.74 6.31
N TYR A 211 -7.74 -4.50 7.03
CA TYR A 211 -7.93 -4.80 8.45
C TYR A 211 -9.33 -5.35 8.80
N CYS A 212 -9.90 -6.18 7.93
CA CYS A 212 -11.15 -6.89 8.19
C CYS A 212 -10.89 -8.19 8.97
N TRP A 213 -11.79 -8.58 9.86
CA TRP A 213 -11.65 -9.82 10.64
C TRP A 213 -12.89 -10.70 10.56
N GLY A 214 -12.72 -11.98 10.88
CA GLY A 214 -13.79 -12.97 10.76
C GLY A 214 -14.29 -13.07 9.32
N VAL A 215 -13.38 -12.93 8.36
CA VAL A 215 -13.72 -12.97 6.93
C VAL A 215 -14.12 -14.40 6.54
N GLU A 216 -15.33 -14.56 6.04
CA GLU A 216 -15.84 -15.83 5.51
C GLU A 216 -16.06 -15.69 4.00
N ILE A 217 -15.05 -16.10 3.24
CA ILE A 217 -15.09 -16.11 1.79
C ILE A 217 -14.56 -17.44 1.30
N LYS A 218 -15.38 -18.16 0.53
CA LYS A 218 -14.98 -19.44 -0.07
C LYS A 218 -14.46 -19.26 -1.49
N ASN A 219 -15.01 -18.31 -2.22
CA ASN A 219 -14.68 -18.09 -3.62
C ASN A 219 -14.71 -16.61 -3.99
N ILE A 220 -13.56 -16.09 -4.41
CA ILE A 220 -13.41 -14.74 -4.94
C ILE A 220 -13.37 -14.83 -6.45
N ALA A 221 -14.53 -14.60 -7.06
CA ALA A 221 -14.71 -14.67 -8.50
C ALA A 221 -15.29 -13.37 -9.04
N GLY A 222 -14.87 -12.96 -10.24
CA GLY A 222 -15.40 -11.77 -10.89
C GLY A 222 -14.48 -11.17 -11.94
N ASP A 223 -15.01 -10.21 -12.69
CA ASP A 223 -14.29 -9.48 -13.74
C ASP A 223 -13.65 -8.19 -13.21
N MET A 224 -12.83 -8.34 -12.17
CA MET A 224 -12.14 -7.23 -11.49
C MET A 224 -10.75 -7.00 -12.08
N LYS A 225 -10.30 -5.73 -12.05
CA LYS A 225 -8.96 -5.28 -12.45
C LYS A 225 -8.00 -5.20 -11.26
N GLU A 226 -8.51 -4.85 -10.09
CA GLU A 226 -7.74 -4.73 -8.86
C GLU A 226 -8.42 -5.49 -7.72
N PHE A 227 -7.64 -6.33 -7.04
CA PHE A 227 -8.06 -7.01 -5.82
C PHE A 227 -7.00 -6.83 -4.74
N VAL A 228 -7.41 -6.30 -3.58
CA VAL A 228 -6.56 -6.04 -2.43
C VAL A 228 -7.17 -6.67 -1.20
N PHE A 229 -6.44 -7.56 -0.56
CA PHE A 229 -6.74 -8.15 0.73
C PHE A 229 -5.57 -7.79 1.66
N ASP A 230 -5.72 -6.76 2.50
CA ASP A 230 -4.61 -6.20 3.29
C ASP A 230 -4.86 -6.37 4.80
N ARG A 231 -3.98 -7.14 5.45
CA ARG A 231 -3.97 -7.38 6.90
C ARG A 231 -5.31 -7.86 7.46
N CYS A 232 -6.00 -8.68 6.69
CA CYS A 232 -7.28 -9.25 7.07
C CYS A 232 -7.11 -10.67 7.64
N ASP A 233 -8.04 -11.06 8.51
CA ASP A 233 -8.07 -12.38 9.15
C ASP A 233 -9.35 -13.15 8.75
N PHE A 234 -9.17 -14.38 8.27
CA PHE A 234 -10.28 -15.28 7.99
C PHE A 234 -10.87 -15.87 9.29
N SER A 235 -12.18 -16.14 9.32
CA SER A 235 -12.81 -16.74 10.53
C SER A 235 -12.40 -18.20 10.73
N SER A 236 -11.98 -18.87 9.66
CA SER A 236 -11.62 -20.29 9.63
C SER A 236 -10.42 -20.51 8.71
N PHE A 237 -9.60 -21.52 9.01
CA PHE A 237 -8.48 -21.97 8.17
C PHE A 237 -8.97 -22.72 6.91
N MET A 238 -10.08 -22.28 6.31
CA MET A 238 -10.65 -22.90 5.12
C MET A 238 -9.86 -22.52 3.86
N ALA A 239 -10.03 -23.33 2.82
CA ALA A 239 -9.51 -23.01 1.50
C ALA A 239 -10.27 -21.81 0.90
N CYS A 240 -9.54 -20.94 0.21
CA CYS A 240 -10.11 -19.84 -0.57
C CYS A 240 -9.79 -20.05 -2.05
N SER A 241 -10.82 -20.05 -2.89
CA SER A 241 -10.68 -20.13 -4.35
C SER A 241 -10.63 -18.72 -4.95
N PHE A 242 -9.76 -18.50 -5.93
CA PHE A 242 -9.69 -17.27 -6.72
C PHE A 242 -9.93 -17.56 -8.20
N ASP A 243 -10.93 -16.89 -8.78
CA ASP A 243 -11.26 -16.94 -10.21
C ASP A 243 -11.40 -15.51 -10.78
N LEU A 244 -10.25 -14.88 -11.03
CA LEU A 244 -10.12 -13.47 -11.42
C LEU A 244 -9.38 -13.34 -12.76
N PRO A 245 -9.99 -13.69 -13.90
CA PRO A 245 -9.29 -13.85 -15.18
C PRO A 245 -8.65 -12.56 -15.71
N ASN A 246 -9.19 -11.41 -15.34
CA ASN A 246 -8.79 -10.09 -15.84
C ASN A 246 -8.11 -9.22 -14.78
N VAL A 247 -7.72 -9.80 -13.64
CA VAL A 247 -7.00 -9.07 -12.59
C VAL A 247 -5.64 -8.63 -13.09
N GLU A 248 -5.32 -7.36 -12.88
CA GLU A 248 -4.03 -6.76 -13.21
C GLU A 248 -3.22 -6.51 -11.94
N ILE A 249 -3.87 -6.07 -10.86
CA ILE A 249 -3.25 -5.81 -9.56
C ILE A 249 -3.84 -6.77 -8.53
N PHE A 250 -2.98 -7.61 -7.94
CA PHE A 250 -3.34 -8.53 -6.88
C PHE A 250 -2.46 -8.31 -5.66
N LYS A 251 -3.06 -7.89 -4.55
CA LYS A 251 -2.35 -7.72 -3.28
C LYS A 251 -2.98 -8.61 -2.22
N TYR A 252 -2.16 -9.43 -1.59
CA TYR A 252 -2.56 -10.29 -0.49
C TYR A 252 -1.62 -10.10 0.69
N SER A 253 -2.16 -9.66 1.82
CA SER A 253 -1.49 -9.64 3.11
C SER A 253 -2.41 -10.24 4.16
N GLY A 254 -1.95 -11.32 4.79
CA GLY A 254 -2.76 -12.10 5.73
C GLY A 254 -2.12 -13.45 6.02
N GLN A 255 -2.93 -14.37 6.56
CA GLN A 255 -2.52 -15.74 6.86
C GLN A 255 -2.32 -16.58 5.60
N ILE A 256 -1.53 -17.65 5.68
CA ILE A 256 -1.41 -18.65 4.62
C ILE A 256 -2.62 -19.57 4.70
N LEU A 257 -3.36 -19.65 3.60
CA LEU A 257 -4.49 -20.56 3.44
C LEU A 257 -4.16 -21.63 2.39
N SER A 258 -5.04 -22.63 2.30
CA SER A 258 -5.10 -23.44 1.09
C SER A 258 -5.66 -22.58 -0.04
N PHE A 259 -4.80 -22.16 -0.96
CA PHE A 259 -5.18 -21.33 -2.11
C PHE A 259 -5.53 -22.21 -3.30
N ASP A 260 -6.78 -22.14 -3.75
CA ASP A 260 -7.19 -22.67 -5.05
C ASP A 260 -7.21 -21.52 -6.05
N VAL A 261 -6.50 -21.64 -7.17
CA VAL A 261 -6.43 -20.58 -8.18
C VAL A 261 -6.84 -21.15 -9.53
N LYS A 262 -7.90 -20.60 -10.11
CA LYS A 262 -8.50 -21.08 -11.36
C LYS A 262 -7.97 -20.31 -12.56
N ARG A 263 -8.48 -19.10 -12.79
CA ARG A 263 -8.06 -18.22 -13.89
C ARG A 263 -7.53 -16.91 -13.30
N MET A 264 -6.22 -16.78 -13.16
CA MET A 264 -5.58 -15.53 -12.70
C MET A 264 -4.30 -15.18 -13.45
N ASN A 265 -3.67 -16.15 -14.10
CA ASN A 265 -2.37 -15.97 -14.75
C ASN A 265 -2.44 -15.32 -16.15
N MET A 266 -3.60 -14.81 -16.58
CA MET A 266 -3.80 -14.34 -17.96
C MET A 266 -3.52 -12.85 -18.17
N SER A 267 -3.82 -12.02 -17.16
CA SER A 267 -3.73 -10.54 -17.26
C SER A 267 -2.93 -9.89 -16.13
N ILE A 268 -2.44 -10.69 -15.18
CA ILE A 268 -1.84 -10.20 -13.94
C ILE A 268 -0.53 -9.47 -14.22
N LYS A 269 -0.38 -8.27 -13.65
CA LYS A 269 0.79 -7.41 -13.84
C LYS A 269 1.53 -7.23 -12.54
N ASP A 270 0.84 -6.81 -11.48
CA ASP A 270 1.43 -6.47 -10.20
C ASP A 270 0.92 -7.40 -9.11
N VAL A 271 1.84 -8.14 -8.49
CA VAL A 271 1.57 -9.06 -7.38
C VAL A 271 2.31 -8.57 -6.14
N TYR A 272 1.59 -8.49 -5.03
CA TYR A 272 2.16 -8.21 -3.71
C TYR A 272 1.70 -9.27 -2.71
N LEU A 273 2.64 -9.95 -2.09
CA LEU A 273 2.40 -11.03 -1.13
C LEU A 273 3.09 -10.73 0.21
N ASP A 274 2.31 -10.63 1.28
CA ASP A 274 2.80 -10.37 2.64
C ASP A 274 2.15 -11.28 3.71
N PHE A 275 2.87 -12.34 4.05
CA PHE A 275 2.51 -13.32 5.09
C PHE A 275 3.12 -13.03 6.47
N THR A 276 3.44 -11.77 6.79
CA THR A 276 3.96 -11.42 8.12
C THR A 276 2.96 -11.65 9.26
N ALA A 277 1.70 -11.95 8.95
CA ALA A 277 0.69 -12.38 9.91
C ALA A 277 1.01 -13.75 10.55
N GLU A 278 1.82 -14.60 9.90
CA GLU A 278 2.23 -15.92 10.43
C GLU A 278 3.19 -15.84 11.63
N GLY A 279 3.61 -14.62 12.01
CA GLY A 279 4.57 -14.37 13.09
C GLY A 279 6.02 -14.38 12.61
N GLU A 280 6.96 -14.32 13.56
CA GLU A 280 8.39 -14.38 13.24
C GLU A 280 8.81 -15.83 12.95
N TYR A 281 9.57 -16.03 11.87
CA TYR A 281 10.21 -17.30 11.59
C TYR A 281 11.29 -17.58 12.64
N ASP A 282 11.07 -18.61 13.47
CA ASP A 282 12.05 -19.06 14.47
C ASP A 282 12.99 -20.12 13.87
N LYS A 283 12.44 -21.30 13.54
CA LYS A 283 13.20 -22.44 13.00
C LYS A 283 12.34 -23.33 12.10
N ARG A 284 13.03 -24.10 11.25
CA ARG A 284 12.43 -25.15 10.41
C ARG A 284 11.61 -26.11 11.27
N ASN A 285 10.39 -26.38 10.83
CA ASN A 285 9.47 -27.34 11.43
C ASN A 285 8.50 -27.90 10.35
N GLN A 286 7.65 -28.85 10.71
CA GLN A 286 6.72 -29.46 9.75
C GLN A 286 5.73 -28.46 9.14
N ARG A 287 5.31 -27.45 9.90
CA ARG A 287 4.39 -26.38 9.44
C ARG A 287 5.04 -25.54 8.34
N THR A 288 6.26 -25.04 8.57
CA THR A 288 7.02 -24.25 7.57
C THR A 288 7.31 -25.00 6.27
N LYS A 289 7.44 -26.34 6.32
CA LYS A 289 7.56 -27.16 5.10
C LYS A 289 6.26 -27.17 4.29
N LEU A 290 5.12 -27.40 4.96
CA LEU A 290 3.80 -27.41 4.33
C LEU A 290 3.47 -26.04 3.74
N GLU A 291 3.71 -24.96 4.50
CA GLU A 291 3.56 -23.58 4.05
C GLU A 291 4.45 -23.29 2.84
N GLY A 292 5.71 -23.76 2.84
CA GLY A 292 6.60 -23.66 1.70
C GLY A 292 6.04 -24.32 0.43
N SER A 293 5.44 -25.50 0.55
CA SER A 293 4.78 -26.19 -0.56
C SER A 293 3.56 -25.42 -1.08
N VAL A 294 2.71 -24.93 -0.16
CA VAL A 294 1.51 -24.14 -0.50
C VAL A 294 1.90 -22.84 -1.22
N LEU A 295 2.88 -22.11 -0.70
CA LEU A 295 3.37 -20.87 -1.30
C LEU A 295 4.01 -21.12 -2.67
N SER A 296 4.74 -22.22 -2.84
CA SER A 296 5.33 -22.58 -4.14
C SER A 296 4.25 -22.85 -5.18
N ALA A 297 3.21 -23.61 -4.83
CA ALA A 297 2.05 -23.84 -5.70
C ALA A 297 1.30 -22.54 -6.00
N PHE A 298 1.16 -21.64 -5.03
CA PHE A 298 0.50 -20.36 -5.22
C PHE A 298 1.28 -19.45 -6.18
N LEU A 299 2.61 -19.36 -6.03
CA LEU A 299 3.47 -18.60 -6.92
C LEU A 299 3.38 -19.07 -8.38
N ASN A 300 3.28 -20.39 -8.62
CA ASN A 300 3.09 -20.92 -9.98
C ASN A 300 1.81 -20.42 -10.65
N ASN A 301 0.76 -20.20 -9.87
CA ASN A 301 -0.50 -19.67 -10.37
C ASN A 301 -0.43 -18.15 -10.66
N LEU A 302 0.63 -17.47 -10.22
CA LEU A 302 0.85 -16.03 -10.39
C LEU A 302 2.03 -15.74 -11.34
N ARG A 303 2.52 -16.75 -12.07
CA ARG A 303 3.73 -16.66 -12.91
C ARG A 303 3.69 -15.62 -14.04
N GLY A 304 2.51 -15.16 -14.44
CA GLY A 304 2.35 -14.11 -15.46
C GLY A 304 2.65 -12.69 -14.96
N ALA A 305 2.87 -12.52 -13.65
CA ALA A 305 3.12 -11.21 -13.07
C ALA A 305 4.40 -10.58 -13.60
N ARG A 306 4.34 -9.30 -13.96
CA ARG A 306 5.51 -8.50 -14.37
C ARG A 306 6.27 -7.96 -13.17
N THR A 307 5.54 -7.58 -12.13
CA THR A 307 6.09 -7.14 -10.84
C THR A 307 5.67 -8.12 -9.77
N LEU A 308 6.65 -8.69 -9.05
CA LEU A 308 6.41 -9.57 -7.91
C LEU A 308 7.05 -8.98 -6.66
N SER A 309 6.23 -8.66 -5.66
CA SER A 309 6.67 -8.19 -4.35
C SER A 309 6.41 -9.26 -3.28
N VAL A 310 7.42 -9.63 -2.50
CA VAL A 310 7.32 -10.68 -1.48
C VAL A 310 7.92 -10.26 -0.14
N CYS A 311 7.39 -10.82 0.96
CA CYS A 311 7.84 -10.52 2.32
C CYS A 311 8.94 -11.48 2.85
N PRO A 312 9.60 -11.14 3.98
CA PRO A 312 10.66 -11.98 4.56
C PRO A 312 10.19 -13.40 4.92
N TYR A 313 8.94 -13.54 5.39
CA TYR A 313 8.39 -14.84 5.79
C TYR A 313 8.31 -15.80 4.59
N LEU A 314 7.88 -15.31 3.43
CA LEU A 314 7.87 -16.08 2.18
C LEU A 314 9.29 -16.51 1.82
N LEU A 315 10.27 -15.60 1.85
CA LEU A 315 11.67 -15.93 1.54
C LEU A 315 12.23 -17.04 2.43
N GLN A 316 11.81 -17.10 3.69
CA GLN A 316 12.27 -18.11 4.64
C GLN A 316 11.58 -19.46 4.49
N THR A 317 10.31 -19.48 4.04
CA THR A 317 9.49 -20.69 3.97
C THR A 317 9.58 -21.42 2.64
N ILE A 318 9.67 -20.71 1.51
CA ILE A 318 9.73 -21.35 0.17
C ILE A 318 10.92 -22.31 0.02
N GLN A 319 12.00 -22.07 0.74
CA GLN A 319 13.21 -22.89 0.69
C GLN A 319 13.11 -24.22 1.45
N GLU A 320 12.09 -24.37 2.29
CA GLU A 320 11.87 -25.52 3.19
C GLU A 320 10.99 -26.61 2.59
N CYS A 321 10.40 -26.34 1.41
CA CYS A 321 9.66 -27.32 0.65
C CYS A 321 10.52 -28.57 0.36
N GLU A 322 9.89 -29.74 0.26
CA GLU A 322 10.59 -31.02 0.04
C GLU A 322 11.30 -31.06 -1.31
N ASP A 323 10.76 -30.36 -2.32
CA ASP A 323 11.47 -30.06 -3.57
C ASP A 323 11.14 -28.66 -4.13
N PRO A 324 11.87 -27.61 -3.69
CA PRO A 324 11.59 -26.24 -4.12
C PRO A 324 11.87 -25.99 -5.61
N LEU A 325 12.79 -26.76 -6.21
CA LEU A 325 13.22 -26.56 -7.59
C LEU A 325 12.28 -27.25 -8.59
N ASP A 326 11.70 -28.38 -8.21
CA ASP A 326 10.70 -29.07 -9.03
C ASP A 326 9.33 -28.38 -8.98
N LEU A 327 9.05 -27.68 -7.88
CA LEU A 327 7.76 -27.02 -7.70
C LEU A 327 7.71 -25.65 -8.33
N LEU A 328 8.74 -24.81 -8.22
CA LEU A 328 8.69 -23.47 -8.80
C LEU A 328 8.96 -23.50 -10.31
N ARG A 329 8.03 -22.96 -11.08
CA ARG A 329 8.17 -22.78 -12.54
C ARG A 329 8.73 -21.39 -12.86
N PRO A 330 9.38 -21.23 -14.02
CA PRO A 330 9.82 -19.92 -14.48
C PRO A 330 8.68 -18.90 -14.56
N MET A 331 8.93 -17.70 -14.05
CA MET A 331 8.00 -16.57 -14.03
C MET A 331 8.33 -15.55 -15.11
N GLU A 332 7.33 -14.79 -15.55
CA GLU A 332 7.47 -13.68 -16.50
C GLU A 332 7.94 -12.37 -15.83
N THR A 333 8.21 -12.42 -14.53
CA THR A 333 8.64 -11.30 -13.69
C THR A 333 9.83 -10.54 -14.28
N GLN A 334 9.63 -9.24 -14.50
CA GLN A 334 10.64 -8.27 -14.92
C GLN A 334 11.12 -7.41 -13.75
N HIS A 335 10.29 -7.23 -12.72
CA HIS A 335 10.63 -6.50 -11.50
C HIS A 335 10.35 -7.34 -10.26
N LEU A 336 11.40 -7.72 -9.54
CA LEU A 336 11.30 -8.45 -8.28
C LEU A 336 11.57 -7.51 -7.11
N VAL A 337 10.61 -7.37 -6.20
CA VAL A 337 10.73 -6.56 -4.98
C VAL A 337 10.78 -7.48 -3.77
N LEU A 338 11.93 -7.53 -3.13
CA LEU A 338 12.21 -8.34 -1.96
C LEU A 338 12.15 -7.47 -0.73
N ARG A 339 11.07 -7.57 0.04
CA ARG A 339 11.04 -7.01 1.40
C ARG A 339 11.81 -7.97 2.28
N THR A 340 12.94 -7.53 2.82
CA THR A 340 13.96 -8.43 3.37
C THR A 340 14.66 -7.81 4.56
N ARG A 341 15.18 -8.66 5.45
CA ARG A 341 16.16 -8.24 6.48
C ARG A 341 17.59 -8.58 6.06
N LEU A 342 17.77 -9.17 4.87
CA LEU A 342 19.01 -9.77 4.38
C LEU A 342 19.65 -10.71 5.41
N HIS A 343 18.82 -11.44 6.15
CA HIS A 343 19.26 -12.44 7.10
C HIS A 343 19.63 -13.74 6.36
N VAL A 344 20.55 -14.53 6.93
CA VAL A 344 21.05 -15.77 6.30
C VAL A 344 19.95 -16.79 6.02
N THR A 345 18.87 -16.78 6.80
CA THR A 345 17.70 -17.64 6.60
C THR A 345 16.86 -17.23 5.40
N GLU A 346 17.08 -16.06 4.80
CA GLU A 346 16.36 -15.60 3.61
C GLU A 346 17.14 -15.92 2.32
N PHE A 347 18.44 -16.16 2.40
CA PHE A 347 19.32 -16.19 1.21
C PHE A 347 19.01 -17.31 0.23
N LYS A 348 18.63 -18.52 0.68
CA LYS A 348 18.26 -19.60 -0.24
C LYS A 348 16.91 -19.31 -0.90
N GLY A 349 15.94 -18.73 -0.20
CA GLY A 349 14.70 -18.24 -0.83
C GLY A 349 14.92 -17.12 -1.84
N ILE A 350 15.76 -16.13 -1.53
CA ILE A 350 16.15 -15.07 -2.47
C ILE A 350 16.75 -15.70 -3.74
N ARG A 351 17.69 -16.64 -3.58
CA ARG A 351 18.28 -17.36 -4.71
C ARG A 351 17.23 -18.10 -5.53
N LEU A 352 16.32 -18.83 -4.89
CA LEU A 352 15.26 -19.57 -5.58
C LEU A 352 14.39 -18.66 -6.46
N LEU A 353 14.04 -17.46 -6.00
CA LEU A 353 13.28 -16.51 -6.80
C LEU A 353 14.10 -15.92 -7.95
N LEU A 354 15.39 -15.61 -7.73
CA LEU A 354 16.28 -15.14 -8.80
C LEU A 354 16.47 -16.20 -9.89
N ASP A 355 16.63 -17.47 -9.50
CA ASP A 355 16.77 -18.62 -10.41
C ASP A 355 15.50 -18.83 -11.27
N ASN A 356 14.33 -18.44 -10.75
CA ASN A 356 13.02 -18.62 -11.41
C ASN A 356 12.47 -17.36 -12.09
N CYS A 357 13.22 -16.26 -12.12
CA CYS A 357 12.85 -15.03 -12.84
C CYS A 357 13.80 -14.78 -14.03
N PRO A 358 13.74 -15.57 -15.12
CA PRO A 358 14.71 -15.49 -16.22
C PRO A 358 14.71 -14.14 -16.97
N ASN A 359 13.59 -13.41 -16.94
CA ASN A 359 13.40 -12.12 -17.61
C ASN A 359 13.58 -10.91 -16.68
N LEU A 360 14.15 -11.11 -15.49
CA LEU A 360 14.29 -10.06 -14.49
C LEU A 360 15.16 -8.91 -15.01
N GLU A 361 14.62 -7.69 -15.05
CA GLU A 361 15.34 -6.47 -15.45
C GLU A 361 15.68 -5.59 -14.25
N MET A 362 14.82 -5.58 -13.22
CA MET A 362 14.98 -4.79 -12.01
C MET A 362 14.83 -5.65 -10.76
N LEU A 363 15.76 -5.51 -9.83
CA LEU A 363 15.72 -6.13 -8.50
C LEU A 363 15.70 -5.06 -7.43
N THR A 364 14.65 -5.02 -6.60
CA THR A 364 14.56 -4.09 -5.47
C THR A 364 14.69 -4.84 -4.15
N PHE A 365 15.63 -4.43 -3.30
CA PHE A 365 15.65 -4.79 -1.89
C PHE A 365 15.00 -3.66 -1.08
N ASP A 366 13.88 -3.97 -0.44
CA ASP A 366 13.24 -3.06 0.51
C ASP A 366 13.59 -3.51 1.94
N ILE A 367 14.58 -2.82 2.53
CA ILE A 367 15.15 -3.22 3.82
C ILE A 367 14.13 -2.92 4.93
N PHE A 368 13.59 -4.00 5.51
CA PHE A 368 12.52 -3.95 6.49
C PHE A 368 13.08 -4.03 7.92
N ASN A 369 12.96 -2.97 8.71
CA ASN A 369 13.45 -2.95 10.09
C ASN A 369 12.31 -3.13 11.11
N ARG A 370 11.80 -4.36 11.24
CA ARG A 370 11.12 -4.81 12.46
C ARG A 370 11.86 -6.03 13.01
N SER A 371 12.61 -5.82 14.09
CA SER A 371 12.56 -6.72 15.26
C SER A 371 13.14 -6.01 16.48
N ILE A 372 12.42 -6.08 17.60
CA ILE A 372 12.85 -5.68 18.95
C ILE A 372 13.63 -6.85 19.61
N PHE A 373 13.83 -7.97 18.91
CA PHE A 373 14.53 -9.14 19.44
C PHE A 373 15.68 -9.58 18.55
N SER A 374 16.85 -9.72 19.18
CA SER A 374 18.05 -10.26 18.57
C SER A 374 17.78 -11.69 18.10
N TYR A 375 18.06 -12.00 16.83
CA TYR A 375 18.25 -13.38 16.38
C TYR A 375 19.50 -13.98 17.06
N ASN A 376 19.40 -14.27 18.35
CA ASN A 376 20.48 -14.77 19.20
C ASN A 376 20.46 -16.30 19.32
N LYS A 377 19.92 -17.02 18.33
CA LYS A 377 19.93 -18.48 18.32
C LYS A 377 20.65 -18.99 17.07
N SER A 378 21.67 -19.79 17.36
CA SER A 378 22.70 -20.33 16.49
C SER A 378 22.17 -20.87 15.16
N TYR A 379 22.48 -20.17 14.07
CA TYR A 379 22.47 -20.77 12.74
C TYR A 379 23.62 -21.79 12.68
N TYR A 380 23.30 -23.08 12.56
CA TYR A 380 24.27 -24.18 12.41
C TYR A 380 24.80 -24.34 10.97
N GLY A 381 24.72 -23.29 10.14
CA GLY A 381 25.08 -23.35 8.72
C GLY A 381 26.22 -22.43 8.28
N VAL A 382 26.47 -22.41 6.97
CA VAL A 382 27.50 -21.60 6.32
C VAL A 382 27.27 -20.11 6.63
N GLY A 383 28.23 -19.47 7.32
CA GLY A 383 28.10 -18.07 7.72
C GLY A 383 27.84 -17.10 6.55
N PRO A 384 27.28 -15.90 6.80
CA PRO A 384 26.87 -14.97 5.74
C PRO A 384 28.00 -14.63 4.76
N ARG A 385 29.24 -14.52 5.26
CA ARG A 385 30.46 -14.28 4.47
C ARG A 385 30.75 -15.37 3.44
N SER A 386 30.41 -16.60 3.77
CA SER A 386 30.71 -17.78 2.97
C SER A 386 29.55 -18.23 2.09
N TYR A 387 28.31 -17.87 2.40
CA TYR A 387 27.16 -18.34 1.61
C TYR A 387 27.23 -17.87 0.15
N TRP A 388 27.35 -16.56 -0.06
CA TRP A 388 27.46 -15.96 -1.39
C TRP A 388 28.82 -16.21 -2.07
N LYS A 389 29.83 -16.65 -1.31
CA LYS A 389 31.18 -16.97 -1.83
C LYS A 389 31.40 -18.45 -2.15
N LYS A 390 30.75 -19.39 -1.44
CA LYS A 390 31.00 -20.84 -1.52
C LYS A 390 29.97 -21.62 -2.36
N ASN A 391 28.72 -21.16 -2.46
CA ASN A 391 27.65 -21.88 -3.19
C ASN A 391 27.52 -21.51 -4.67
N LEU A 392 28.63 -21.11 -5.30
CA LEU A 392 28.69 -20.65 -6.69
C LEU A 392 28.53 -21.81 -7.68
N THR A 393 27.29 -22.25 -7.90
CA THR A 393 26.85 -22.83 -9.16
C THR A 393 26.18 -21.71 -9.96
N TYR A 394 26.89 -21.25 -10.97
CA TYR A 394 26.78 -20.02 -11.73
C TYR A 394 25.54 -19.95 -12.66
N LYS A 395 24.34 -20.28 -12.18
CA LYS A 395 23.06 -20.13 -12.93
C LYS A 395 22.18 -18.97 -12.44
N SER A 396 22.52 -18.31 -11.33
CA SER A 396 21.50 -17.65 -10.49
C SER A 396 21.18 -16.18 -10.71
N LEU A 397 21.90 -15.50 -11.60
CA LEU A 397 21.61 -14.11 -11.93
C LEU A 397 21.02 -14.04 -13.34
N PRO A 398 19.77 -13.55 -13.48
CA PRO A 398 19.16 -13.37 -14.78
C PRO A 398 20.04 -12.50 -15.66
N LYS A 399 20.32 -12.97 -16.89
CA LYS A 399 21.17 -12.25 -17.85
C LYS A 399 20.60 -10.87 -18.22
N THR A 400 19.31 -10.68 -18.02
CA THR A 400 18.55 -9.47 -18.30
C THR A 400 18.62 -8.42 -17.19
N LEU A 401 19.24 -8.72 -16.04
CA LEU A 401 19.23 -7.80 -14.90
C LEU A 401 20.08 -6.55 -15.19
N LYS A 402 19.43 -5.38 -15.19
CA LYS A 402 20.01 -4.07 -15.49
C LYS A 402 20.12 -3.17 -14.26
N VAL A 403 19.12 -3.22 -13.38
CA VAL A 403 19.02 -2.27 -12.26
C VAL A 403 18.84 -3.00 -10.93
N VAL A 404 19.64 -2.63 -9.93
CA VAL A 404 19.42 -3.01 -8.53
C VAL A 404 19.05 -1.76 -7.74
N VAL A 405 17.94 -1.80 -7.01
CA VAL A 405 17.48 -0.72 -6.13
C VAL A 405 17.53 -1.21 -4.68
N VAL A 406 18.08 -0.41 -3.78
CA VAL A 406 18.04 -0.67 -2.34
C VAL A 406 17.33 0.48 -1.66
N ARG A 407 16.14 0.21 -1.13
CA ARG A 407 15.38 1.13 -0.29
C ARG A 407 15.80 0.94 1.16
N ASN A 408 15.83 2.04 1.92
CA ASN A 408 16.19 2.01 3.34
C ASN A 408 17.63 1.52 3.58
N PHE A 409 18.56 1.88 2.69
CA PHE A 409 19.97 1.50 2.79
C PHE A 409 20.65 2.15 4.01
N ARG A 410 21.48 1.37 4.70
CA ARG A 410 22.18 1.78 5.93
C ARG A 410 23.67 1.40 5.94
N GLY A 411 24.20 0.87 4.83
CA GLY A 411 25.58 0.40 4.76
C GLY A 411 25.90 -0.80 5.65
N ARG A 412 24.89 -1.56 6.10
CA ARG A 412 25.14 -2.68 7.01
C ARG A 412 25.88 -3.80 6.32
N PHE A 413 26.60 -4.60 7.11
CA PHE A 413 27.42 -5.69 6.61
C PHE A 413 26.65 -6.68 5.71
N GLY A 414 25.40 -7.02 6.04
CA GLY A 414 24.55 -7.90 5.21
C GLY A 414 24.23 -7.29 3.84
N GLU A 415 23.86 -6.01 3.82
CA GLU A 415 23.57 -5.23 2.60
C GLU A 415 24.79 -5.19 1.68
N LEU A 416 25.94 -4.77 2.24
CA LEU A 416 27.18 -4.64 1.47
C LEU A 416 27.66 -5.96 0.87
N ASN A 417 27.47 -7.10 1.54
CA ASN A 417 27.91 -8.40 1.00
C ASN A 417 27.07 -8.83 -0.20
N VAL A 418 25.76 -8.66 -0.13
CA VAL A 418 24.87 -9.00 -1.25
C VAL A 418 25.14 -8.07 -2.43
N LEU A 419 25.29 -6.77 -2.19
CA LEU A 419 25.60 -5.81 -3.24
C LEU A 419 26.97 -6.05 -3.88
N LYS A 420 28.01 -6.37 -3.09
CA LYS A 420 29.32 -6.81 -3.60
C LYS A 420 29.16 -7.98 -4.58
N PHE A 421 28.40 -8.99 -4.18
CA PHE A 421 28.16 -10.16 -5.02
C PHE A 421 27.44 -9.81 -6.32
N LEU A 422 26.37 -9.02 -6.26
CA LEU A 422 25.59 -8.62 -7.44
C LEU A 422 26.43 -7.79 -8.42
N ILE A 423 27.16 -6.80 -7.90
CA ILE A 423 28.04 -5.93 -8.69
C ILE A 423 29.16 -6.74 -9.35
N GLN A 424 29.82 -7.62 -8.58
CA GLN A 424 30.90 -8.46 -9.12
C GLN A 424 30.40 -9.42 -10.21
N SER A 425 29.19 -9.94 -10.05
CA SER A 425 28.57 -10.85 -11.02
C SER A 425 28.06 -10.13 -12.27
N GLY A 426 27.59 -8.89 -12.13
CA GLY A 426 27.08 -8.04 -13.23
C GLY A 426 28.16 -7.41 -14.12
N ARG A 427 29.44 -7.61 -13.80
CA ARG A 427 30.57 -7.02 -14.56
C ARG A 427 31.03 -7.84 -15.77
N GLY A 428 30.49 -9.04 -15.98
CA GLY A 428 30.87 -9.92 -17.10
C GLY A 428 32.30 -10.50 -17.07
N ARG A 429 33.16 -10.15 -16.11
CA ARG A 429 34.54 -10.68 -16.00
C ARG A 429 34.59 -11.97 -15.18
N TRP A 430 34.23 -13.10 -15.79
CA TRP A 430 34.62 -14.43 -15.29
C TRP A 430 35.18 -15.27 -16.44
N PRO A 431 36.28 -16.02 -16.24
CA PRO A 431 36.86 -16.86 -17.29
C PRO A 431 35.80 -17.85 -17.82
N GLY A 432 35.52 -17.83 -19.12
CA GLY A 432 34.61 -18.78 -19.78
C GLY A 432 33.15 -18.33 -19.98
N ARG A 433 32.81 -17.05 -19.79
CA ARG A 433 31.48 -16.51 -20.19
C ARG A 433 31.63 -15.35 -21.17
N GLU A 434 31.13 -15.52 -22.39
CA GLU A 434 31.09 -14.42 -23.38
C GLU A 434 29.93 -13.43 -23.15
N HIS A 435 28.88 -13.80 -22.39
CA HIS A 435 27.64 -12.99 -22.25
C HIS A 435 27.00 -13.10 -20.84
N GLY A 436 27.60 -12.44 -19.83
CA GLY A 436 27.03 -12.30 -18.47
C GLY A 436 25.99 -11.18 -18.35
N PRO A 437 25.24 -11.09 -17.23
CA PRO A 437 24.35 -9.95 -16.98
C PRO A 437 25.10 -8.62 -17.09
N MET A 438 24.48 -7.64 -17.74
CA MET A 438 25.02 -6.27 -17.88
C MET A 438 24.31 -5.38 -16.87
N LEU A 439 24.75 -5.46 -15.61
CA LEU A 439 24.23 -4.57 -14.58
C LEU A 439 24.65 -3.14 -14.94
N GLU A 440 23.68 -2.27 -15.20
CA GLU A 440 23.92 -0.88 -15.60
C GLU A 440 24.16 -0.02 -14.37
N ARG A 441 23.29 -0.14 -13.36
CA ARG A 441 23.35 0.70 -12.16
C ARG A 441 22.78 0.07 -10.90
N VAL A 442 23.24 0.59 -9.77
CA VAL A 442 22.73 0.33 -8.42
C VAL A 442 22.28 1.65 -7.81
N GLU A 443 21.00 1.74 -7.44
CA GLU A 443 20.41 2.90 -6.78
C GLU A 443 20.26 2.63 -5.27
N LEU A 444 20.88 3.46 -4.44
CA LEU A 444 20.87 3.36 -2.98
C LEU A 444 20.05 4.52 -2.41
N TYR A 445 18.85 4.23 -1.92
CA TYR A 445 18.00 5.19 -1.23
C TYR A 445 18.28 5.12 0.27
N MET A 446 18.95 6.15 0.78
CA MET A 446 19.38 6.25 2.17
C MET A 446 18.17 6.27 3.12
N HIS A 447 18.32 5.63 4.28
CA HIS A 447 17.27 5.63 5.29
C HIS A 447 17.09 7.03 5.92
N SER A 448 15.86 7.55 5.93
CA SER A 448 15.56 8.94 6.31
C SER A 448 15.89 9.32 7.76
N SER A 449 15.95 8.36 8.69
CA SER A 449 16.17 8.63 10.12
C SER A 449 17.52 8.14 10.67
N MET A 450 18.61 8.20 9.88
CA MET A 450 19.94 7.82 10.37
C MET A 450 20.59 8.93 11.20
N ALA A 451 21.32 8.54 12.25
CA ALA A 451 22.24 9.46 12.92
C ALA A 451 23.43 9.80 12.00
N GLU A 452 24.10 10.93 12.23
CA GLU A 452 25.21 11.39 11.39
C GLU A 452 26.29 10.31 11.20
N SER A 453 26.72 9.66 12.29
CA SER A 453 27.71 8.58 12.24
C SER A 453 27.23 7.33 11.48
N GLN A 454 25.92 7.09 11.42
CA GLN A 454 25.36 6.00 10.61
C GLN A 454 25.31 6.38 9.12
N LYS A 455 25.10 7.67 8.83
CA LYS A 455 25.13 8.21 7.48
C LYS A 455 26.55 8.13 6.90
N GLU A 456 27.56 8.56 7.66
CA GLU A 456 28.97 8.43 7.27
C GLU A 456 29.34 6.97 6.93
N LEU A 457 28.93 6.01 7.76
CA LEU A 457 29.16 4.58 7.50
C LEU A 457 28.44 4.07 6.24
N ALA A 458 27.24 4.58 5.97
CA ALA A 458 26.49 4.24 4.76
C ALA A 458 27.15 4.81 3.51
N ASP A 459 27.63 6.06 3.59
CA ASP A 459 28.37 6.74 2.53
C ASP A 459 29.71 6.06 2.24
N ASP A 460 30.47 5.69 3.27
CA ASP A 460 31.69 4.88 3.15
C ASP A 460 31.39 3.52 2.49
N GLY A 461 30.27 2.90 2.87
CA GLY A 461 29.77 1.69 2.25
C GLY A 461 29.48 1.87 0.76
N ALA A 462 28.80 2.95 0.37
CA ALA A 462 28.50 3.28 -1.01
C ALA A 462 29.76 3.59 -1.82
N ALA A 463 30.70 4.37 -1.27
CA ALA A 463 31.99 4.69 -1.87
C ALA A 463 32.82 3.41 -2.10
N MET A 464 32.82 2.49 -1.13
CA MET A 464 33.45 1.19 -1.28
C MET A 464 32.79 0.38 -2.41
N LEU A 465 31.46 0.35 -2.52
CA LEU A 465 30.78 -0.31 -3.64
C LEU A 465 31.15 0.32 -4.98
N GLN A 466 31.25 1.65 -5.07
CA GLN A 466 31.68 2.37 -6.27
C GLN A 466 33.13 2.04 -6.64
N SER A 467 34.04 1.90 -5.67
CA SER A 467 35.43 1.50 -5.93
C SER A 467 35.55 0.12 -6.58
N ILE A 468 34.55 -0.74 -6.33
CA ILE A 468 34.44 -2.09 -6.89
C ILE A 468 33.30 -2.22 -7.92
N SER A 469 32.80 -1.13 -8.51
CA SER A 469 31.65 -1.17 -9.44
C SER A 469 32.02 -1.21 -10.93
N GLY A 470 33.13 -0.57 -11.32
CA GLY A 470 33.72 -0.74 -12.66
C GLY A 470 32.87 0.03 -13.67
N HIS A 471 32.22 -0.66 -14.60
CA HIS A 471 31.25 0.01 -15.49
C HIS A 471 29.86 0.21 -14.85
N VAL A 472 29.57 -0.48 -13.74
CA VAL A 472 28.30 -0.34 -13.02
C VAL A 472 28.26 1.02 -12.31
N GLN A 473 27.24 1.83 -12.55
CA GLN A 473 27.05 3.11 -11.87
C GLN A 473 26.45 2.91 -10.47
N ILE A 474 27.03 3.50 -9.42
CA ILE A 474 26.39 3.57 -8.10
C ILE A 474 25.79 4.96 -7.94
N ILE A 475 24.48 5.03 -7.71
CA ILE A 475 23.73 6.28 -7.49
C ILE A 475 23.23 6.28 -6.06
N VAL A 476 23.55 7.33 -5.33
CA VAL A 476 23.08 7.53 -3.94
C VAL A 476 22.01 8.60 -3.94
N HIS A 477 20.87 8.29 -3.31
CA HIS A 477 19.77 9.21 -3.09
C HIS A 477 19.67 9.51 -1.60
N ASP A 478 19.97 10.75 -1.25
CA ASP A 478 19.69 11.29 0.07
C ASP A 478 18.17 11.53 0.24
N PRO A 479 17.65 11.37 1.48
CA PRO A 479 16.23 11.48 1.80
C PRO A 479 15.69 12.91 1.79
#